data_AF-A0A7L1Z9J6-F1
#
_entry.id   AF-A0A7L1Z9J6-F1
#
_cell.length_a   1.000
_cell.length_b   1.000
_cell.length_c   1.000
_cell.angle_alpha   90.00
_cell.angle_beta   90.00
_cell.angle_gamma   90.00
#
_symmetry.space_group_name_H-M   'P 1'
#
loop_
_entity.id
_entity.type
_entity.pdbx_description
1 polymer ?
#
loop_
_entity_poly.entity_id
_entity_poly.type
_entity_poly.pdbx_seq_one_letter_code
_entity_poly.pdbx_strand_id
1 'polypeptide(L)'
;DFEGTTIGLAFLKSICSNLYSAGIIQDHSRNEIAVAATMAHEMGHNLGMSHDTDACSCSDDICIMTDTVSSIIPKEFSSCSLQSFEKFMLSDMPACLTNVPDMGSIIAPPTCGNGFLERGEECDCGTPEECTNDCCDPETCRLTPGAACAQGECCENCQYKKSGAVCRAVKDDCDLAEMCSGSSASCPADRFRVNGHPCAYGEGYCYRGTCPTRHSQCQAAFGPHATDGAASCYHMNERGLYYGYCRKEKGEFVPCKKKDKMCGKLFCSGGREMPREGSLVTFGSCRASFAKNGDVDPGMILDGTKCGNGMVCSNGECVYAEEVFRSTNCSAKCSGHAVCDHELQCQCEEGWAPPTCDSSS
;
A
#
# COMPACT_ATOMS: atom_id res chain seq x y z
N ASP A 1 -1.17 -27.35 20.91
CA ASP A 1 -2.60 -27.43 20.58
C ASP A 1 -3.34 -26.32 21.27
N PHE A 2 -4.23 -25.64 20.54
CA PHE A 2 -5.13 -24.65 21.12
C PHE A 2 -6.13 -25.33 22.06
N GLU A 3 -6.70 -24.55 22.98
CA GLU A 3 -7.82 -25.03 23.79
C GLU A 3 -9.11 -25.06 22.96
N GLY A 4 -9.91 -26.11 23.11
CA GLY A 4 -11.20 -26.25 22.43
C GLY A 4 -11.09 -26.76 21.00
N THR A 5 -11.97 -26.27 20.12
CA THR A 5 -12.09 -26.66 18.71
C THR A 5 -11.35 -25.73 17.75
N THR A 6 -10.69 -24.71 18.28
CA THR A 6 -9.94 -23.72 17.48
C THR A 6 -8.70 -24.38 16.89
N ILE A 7 -8.49 -24.22 15.58
CA ILE A 7 -7.30 -24.71 14.87
C ILE A 7 -6.49 -23.61 14.19
N GLY A 8 -6.98 -22.36 14.25
CA GLY A 8 -6.32 -21.18 13.74
C GLY A 8 -6.95 -19.91 14.30
N LEU A 9 -6.24 -18.79 14.19
CA LEU A 9 -6.76 -17.47 14.52
C LEU A 9 -6.00 -16.37 13.75
N ALA A 10 -6.74 -15.45 13.13
CA ALA A 10 -6.20 -14.28 12.45
C ALA A 10 -7.02 -13.03 12.74
N PHE A 11 -6.37 -11.87 12.59
CA PHE A 11 -7.07 -10.59 12.64
C PHE A 11 -7.82 -10.34 11.32
N LEU A 12 -9.04 -9.83 11.43
CA LEU A 12 -9.88 -9.49 10.28
C LEU A 12 -9.42 -8.16 9.65
N LYS A 13 -9.31 -8.10 8.31
CA LYS A 13 -8.96 -6.88 7.52
C LYS A 13 -7.64 -6.24 7.94
N SER A 14 -6.64 -7.06 8.21
CA SER A 14 -5.40 -6.63 8.84
C SER A 14 -4.17 -6.77 7.97
N ILE A 15 -4.30 -7.30 6.75
CA ILE A 15 -3.19 -7.43 5.81
C ILE A 15 -2.49 -6.06 5.64
N CYS A 16 -1.15 -6.07 5.56
CA CYS A 16 -0.27 -4.89 5.56
C CYS A 16 -0.14 -4.12 6.88
N SER A 17 -0.91 -4.44 7.92
CA SER A 17 -0.69 -3.86 9.26
C SER A 17 0.60 -4.37 9.90
N ASN A 18 1.46 -3.45 10.34
CA ASN A 18 2.68 -3.80 11.08
C ASN A 18 2.44 -4.55 12.40
N LEU A 19 1.22 -4.47 12.95
CA LEU A 19 0.86 -5.10 14.24
C LEU A 19 -0.10 -6.27 14.08
N TYR A 20 -0.97 -6.23 13.06
CA TYR A 20 -2.10 -7.15 12.94
C TYR A 20 -2.06 -8.04 11.69
N SER A 21 -1.12 -7.84 10.76
CA SER A 21 -0.98 -8.66 9.55
C SER A 21 -0.37 -10.03 9.87
N ALA A 22 -1.09 -10.82 10.66
CA ALA A 22 -0.66 -12.11 11.16
C ALA A 22 -1.84 -13.05 11.37
N GLY A 23 -1.54 -14.34 11.33
CA GLY A 23 -2.40 -15.44 11.75
C GLY A 23 -1.56 -16.54 12.39
N ILE A 24 -2.18 -17.34 13.24
CA ILE A 24 -1.59 -18.54 13.85
C ILE A 24 -2.37 -19.75 13.39
N ILE A 25 -1.66 -20.81 12.99
CA ILE A 25 -2.24 -22.04 12.45
C ILE A 25 -1.70 -23.20 13.27
N GLN A 26 -2.58 -24.09 13.73
CA GLN A 26 -2.18 -25.37 14.33
C GLN A 26 -1.92 -26.40 13.22
N ASP A 27 -0.78 -27.09 13.31
CA ASP A 27 -0.49 -28.26 12.48
C ASP A 27 -1.30 -29.48 12.96
N HIS A 28 -2.61 -29.45 12.73
CA HIS A 28 -3.59 -30.34 13.37
C HIS A 28 -3.79 -31.68 12.65
N SER A 29 -3.24 -31.84 11.44
CA SER A 29 -3.50 -32.99 10.57
C SER A 29 -2.23 -33.45 9.87
N ARG A 30 -2.10 -34.77 9.66
CA ARG A 30 -1.05 -35.33 8.79
C ARG A 30 -1.30 -35.09 7.30
N ASN A 31 -2.51 -34.66 6.93
CA ASN A 31 -2.84 -34.27 5.57
C ASN A 31 -2.50 -32.79 5.41
N GLU A 32 -1.45 -32.49 4.66
CA GLU A 32 -0.95 -31.15 4.40
C GLU A 32 -2.00 -30.24 3.76
N ILE A 33 -2.92 -30.77 2.96
CA ILE A 33 -4.01 -29.99 2.33
C ILE A 33 -5.00 -29.50 3.39
N ALA A 34 -5.26 -30.29 4.43
CA ALA A 34 -6.14 -29.87 5.52
C ALA A 34 -5.54 -28.69 6.31
N VAL A 35 -4.22 -28.71 6.53
CA VAL A 35 -3.50 -27.61 7.21
C VAL A 35 -3.41 -26.39 6.28
N ALA A 36 -3.19 -26.59 4.99
CA ALA A 36 -3.22 -25.52 3.98
C ALA A 36 -4.59 -24.85 3.89
N ALA A 37 -5.70 -25.61 3.98
CA ALA A 37 -7.04 -25.06 4.03
C ALA A 37 -7.27 -24.18 5.28
N THR A 38 -6.71 -24.56 6.44
CA THR A 38 -6.72 -23.72 7.64
C THR A 38 -5.89 -22.44 7.44
N MET A 39 -4.72 -22.55 6.81
CA MET A 39 -3.92 -21.36 6.47
C MET A 39 -4.67 -20.41 5.54
N ALA A 40 -5.34 -20.95 4.51
CA ALA A 40 -6.17 -20.18 3.59
C ALA A 40 -7.36 -19.51 4.31
N HIS A 41 -7.98 -20.19 5.29
CA HIS A 41 -9.03 -19.61 6.14
C HIS A 41 -8.52 -18.40 6.92
N GLU A 42 -7.39 -18.54 7.60
CA GLU A 42 -6.81 -17.45 8.40
C GLU A 42 -6.32 -16.27 7.54
N MET A 43 -5.71 -16.56 6.39
CA MET A 43 -5.39 -15.51 5.40
C MET A 43 -6.64 -14.85 4.85
N GLY A 44 -7.74 -15.59 4.68
CA GLY A 44 -9.06 -15.07 4.33
C GLY A 44 -9.53 -13.99 5.30
N HIS A 45 -9.40 -14.21 6.61
CA HIS A 45 -9.67 -13.16 7.61
C HIS A 45 -8.76 -11.95 7.43
N ASN A 46 -7.44 -12.13 7.27
CA ASN A 46 -6.53 -11.00 7.03
C ASN A 46 -6.94 -10.19 5.78
N LEU A 47 -7.45 -10.88 4.75
CA LEU A 47 -7.97 -10.32 3.49
C LEU A 47 -9.46 -9.89 3.58
N GLY A 48 -10.02 -9.86 4.78
CA GLY A 48 -11.32 -9.26 5.08
C GLY A 48 -12.54 -10.16 4.85
N MET A 49 -12.34 -11.44 4.58
CA MET A 49 -13.41 -12.43 4.48
C MET A 49 -13.93 -12.80 5.86
N SER A 50 -15.25 -12.85 6.02
CA SER A 50 -15.91 -13.36 7.25
C SER A 50 -16.36 -14.80 7.06
N HIS A 51 -16.75 -15.45 8.15
CA HIS A 51 -17.29 -16.80 8.09
C HIS A 51 -18.54 -16.89 7.21
N ASP A 52 -18.72 -18.05 6.58
CA ASP A 52 -19.88 -18.36 5.75
C ASP A 52 -21.16 -18.46 6.60
N THR A 53 -22.29 -18.15 5.98
CA THR A 53 -23.63 -18.26 6.56
C THR A 53 -24.53 -19.10 5.65
N ASP A 54 -25.72 -19.48 6.10
CA ASP A 54 -26.69 -20.24 5.29
C ASP A 54 -27.09 -19.54 3.97
N ALA A 55 -26.84 -18.24 3.82
CA ALA A 55 -27.09 -17.50 2.59
C ALA A 55 -25.97 -17.63 1.54
N CYS A 56 -24.82 -18.20 1.91
CA CYS A 56 -23.65 -18.30 1.06
C CYS A 56 -23.73 -19.54 0.18
N SER A 57 -23.49 -19.36 -1.12
CA SER A 57 -23.38 -20.47 -2.08
C SER A 57 -21.95 -21.00 -2.13
N CYS A 58 -21.83 -22.32 -2.06
CA CYS A 58 -20.62 -23.13 -2.20
C CYS A 58 -20.84 -24.19 -3.29
N SER A 59 -19.79 -24.52 -4.03
CA SER A 59 -19.79 -25.62 -5.01
C SER A 59 -19.92 -26.99 -4.34
N ASP A 60 -19.27 -27.14 -3.19
CA ASP A 60 -19.37 -28.28 -2.27
C ASP A 60 -20.19 -27.93 -1.01
N ASP A 61 -20.45 -28.92 -0.14
CA ASP A 61 -21.18 -28.73 1.13
C ASP A 61 -20.45 -27.80 2.14
N ILE A 62 -19.15 -27.59 1.97
CA ILE A 62 -18.33 -26.71 2.81
C ILE A 62 -17.38 -25.87 1.95
N CYS A 63 -17.09 -24.66 2.43
CA CYS A 63 -16.12 -23.74 1.83
C CYS A 63 -14.99 -23.41 2.79
N ILE A 64 -13.92 -22.79 2.29
CA ILE A 64 -12.75 -22.42 3.10
C ILE A 64 -13.14 -21.60 4.34
N MET A 65 -14.12 -20.69 4.22
CA MET A 65 -14.55 -19.81 5.32
C MET A 65 -15.68 -20.38 6.18
N THR A 66 -15.99 -21.68 6.08
CA THR A 66 -16.92 -22.33 7.01
C THR A 66 -16.32 -22.31 8.42
N ASP A 67 -17.14 -21.99 9.43
CA ASP A 67 -16.71 -21.76 10.82
C ASP A 67 -16.44 -23.05 11.62
N THR A 68 -16.70 -24.21 11.03
CA THR A 68 -16.46 -25.53 11.62
C THR A 68 -15.50 -26.37 10.79
N VAL A 69 -14.66 -27.13 11.49
CA VAL A 69 -13.79 -28.14 10.87
C VAL A 69 -14.60 -29.38 10.52
N SER A 70 -14.42 -29.89 9.31
CA SER A 70 -15.09 -31.08 8.79
C SER A 70 -14.09 -32.15 8.36
N SER A 71 -14.56 -33.38 8.14
CA SER A 71 -13.76 -34.43 7.48
C SER A 71 -13.57 -34.16 5.99
N ILE A 72 -14.46 -33.36 5.38
CA ILE A 72 -14.30 -32.84 4.04
C ILE A 72 -13.28 -31.70 4.13
N ILE A 73 -12.32 -31.67 3.20
CA ILE A 73 -11.29 -30.62 3.14
C ILE A 73 -11.73 -29.62 2.09
N PRO A 74 -12.06 -28.36 2.46
CA PRO A 74 -12.53 -27.38 1.51
C PRO A 74 -11.39 -26.89 0.62
N LYS A 75 -11.70 -26.61 -0.64
CA LYS A 75 -10.75 -26.09 -1.64
C LYS A 75 -11.18 -24.79 -2.30
N GLU A 76 -12.43 -24.39 -2.08
CA GLU A 76 -13.02 -23.22 -2.73
C GLU A 76 -13.58 -22.24 -1.71
N PHE A 77 -13.58 -20.96 -2.10
CA PHE A 77 -14.21 -19.88 -1.35
C PHE A 77 -15.69 -19.77 -1.71
N SER A 78 -16.52 -19.34 -0.76
CA SER A 78 -17.93 -19.13 -1.02
C SER A 78 -18.17 -17.82 -1.79
N SER A 79 -19.37 -17.69 -2.35
CA SER A 79 -19.86 -16.42 -2.90
C SER A 79 -19.78 -15.24 -1.91
N CYS A 80 -20.00 -15.47 -0.61
CA CYS A 80 -19.89 -14.43 0.42
C CYS A 80 -18.44 -14.04 0.70
N SER A 81 -17.52 -15.01 0.68
CA SER A 81 -16.09 -14.76 0.85
C SER A 81 -15.57 -13.84 -0.26
N LEU A 82 -15.92 -14.13 -1.52
CA LEU A 82 -15.56 -13.32 -2.68
C LEU A 82 -16.10 -11.89 -2.58
N GLN A 83 -17.37 -11.72 -2.19
CA GLN A 83 -17.97 -10.39 -2.00
C GLN A 83 -17.29 -9.61 -0.87
N SER A 84 -16.93 -10.29 0.22
CA SER A 84 -16.25 -9.68 1.37
C SER A 84 -14.85 -9.19 1.00
N PHE A 85 -14.11 -10.02 0.23
CA PHE A 85 -12.81 -9.69 -0.32
C PHE A 85 -12.88 -8.49 -1.27
N GLU A 86 -13.77 -8.52 -2.27
CA GLU A 86 -13.95 -7.42 -3.22
C GLU A 86 -14.25 -6.10 -2.49
N LYS A 87 -15.16 -6.13 -1.52
CA LYS A 87 -15.50 -4.95 -0.72
C LYS A 87 -14.31 -4.41 0.05
N PHE A 88 -13.46 -5.27 0.61
CA PHE A 88 -12.28 -4.86 1.36
C PHE A 88 -11.20 -4.26 0.43
N MET A 89 -10.96 -4.89 -0.71
CA MET A 89 -10.02 -4.40 -1.72
C MET A 89 -10.45 -3.03 -2.26
N LEU A 90 -11.75 -2.84 -2.52
CA LEU A 90 -12.29 -1.55 -2.97
C LEU A 90 -12.29 -0.46 -1.89
N SER A 91 -12.44 -0.81 -0.60
CA SER A 91 -12.53 0.19 0.47
C SER A 91 -11.17 0.68 0.96
N ASP A 92 -10.20 -0.21 1.06
CA ASP A 92 -8.94 0.08 1.75
C ASP A 92 -7.69 -0.17 0.87
N MET A 93 -7.82 -0.82 -0.31
CA MET A 93 -6.76 -1.21 -1.25
C MET A 93 -5.37 -1.32 -0.60
N PRO A 94 -5.05 -2.46 0.04
CA PRO A 94 -3.83 -2.58 0.83
C PRO A 94 -2.58 -2.43 -0.03
N ALA A 95 -1.84 -1.34 0.19
CA ALA A 95 -0.71 -0.97 -0.67
C ALA A 95 0.43 -2.00 -0.71
N CYS A 96 0.56 -2.88 0.29
CA CYS A 96 1.59 -3.93 0.30
C CYS A 96 1.26 -5.15 -0.57
N LEU A 97 0.06 -5.20 -1.16
CA LEU A 97 -0.36 -6.29 -2.05
C LEU A 97 -0.24 -5.92 -3.54
N THR A 98 0.27 -4.72 -3.87
CA THR A 98 0.35 -4.24 -5.25
C THR A 98 1.70 -4.55 -5.91
N ASN A 99 2.66 -5.12 -5.17
CA ASN A 99 3.97 -5.47 -5.70
C ASN A 99 4.12 -6.99 -5.83
N VAL A 100 4.63 -7.44 -6.98
CA VAL A 100 5.04 -8.83 -7.17
C VAL A 100 6.41 -9.03 -6.50
N PRO A 101 6.64 -10.11 -5.74
CA PRO A 101 7.94 -10.40 -5.13
C PRO A 101 9.05 -10.54 -6.17
N ASP A 102 10.28 -10.15 -5.81
CA ASP A 102 11.45 -10.42 -6.65
C ASP A 102 11.70 -11.93 -6.75
N MET A 103 12.01 -12.42 -7.94
CA MET A 103 12.24 -13.86 -8.20
C MET A 103 13.33 -14.44 -7.28
N GLY A 104 14.36 -13.67 -6.93
CA GLY A 104 15.42 -14.10 -6.02
C GLY A 104 15.01 -14.19 -4.56
N SER A 105 13.86 -13.62 -4.19
CA SER A 105 13.31 -13.65 -2.83
C SER A 105 12.42 -14.86 -2.55
N ILE A 106 12.00 -15.58 -3.60
CA ILE A 106 11.17 -16.79 -3.48
C ILE A 106 12.06 -17.93 -3.00
N ILE A 107 11.81 -18.40 -1.77
CA ILE A 107 12.56 -19.51 -1.15
C ILE A 107 11.97 -20.89 -1.50
N ALA A 108 10.75 -20.93 -2.03
CA ALA A 108 10.11 -22.15 -2.46
C ALA A 108 10.84 -22.74 -3.69
N PRO A 109 10.88 -24.08 -3.84
CA PRO A 109 11.37 -24.69 -5.07
C PRO A 109 10.50 -24.26 -6.28
N PRO A 110 11.12 -23.86 -7.40
CA PRO A 110 10.39 -23.48 -8.62
C PRO A 110 9.44 -24.59 -9.08
N THR A 111 8.20 -24.23 -9.42
CA THR A 111 7.15 -25.16 -9.85
C THR A 111 6.40 -24.61 -11.06
N CYS A 112 6.78 -25.10 -12.24
CA CYS A 112 6.11 -24.76 -13.48
C CYS A 112 4.60 -25.07 -13.44
N GLY A 113 3.81 -24.08 -13.84
CA GLY A 113 2.35 -24.13 -13.93
C GLY A 113 1.63 -23.54 -12.71
N ASN A 114 2.34 -22.80 -11.86
CA ASN A 114 1.75 -22.13 -10.68
C ASN A 114 1.40 -20.66 -10.95
N GLY A 115 1.68 -20.15 -12.16
CA GLY A 115 1.42 -18.77 -12.57
C GLY A 115 2.42 -17.74 -12.06
N PHE A 116 3.51 -18.16 -11.42
CA PHE A 116 4.58 -17.29 -10.93
C PHE A 116 5.86 -17.56 -11.68
N LEU A 117 6.47 -16.50 -12.21
CA LEU A 117 7.78 -16.64 -12.86
C LEU A 117 8.86 -16.89 -11.81
N GLU A 118 9.38 -18.11 -11.77
CA GLU A 118 10.39 -18.54 -10.81
C GLU A 118 11.75 -18.78 -11.46
N ARG A 119 12.78 -19.03 -10.62
CA ARG A 119 14.13 -19.24 -11.12
C ARG A 119 14.20 -20.49 -12.01
N GLY A 120 14.54 -20.28 -13.28
CA GLY A 120 14.73 -21.36 -14.25
C GLY A 120 13.63 -21.44 -15.30
N GLU A 121 12.56 -20.67 -15.13
CA GLU A 121 11.47 -20.52 -16.07
C GLU A 121 11.65 -19.25 -16.92
N GLU A 122 11.10 -19.25 -18.13
CA GLU A 122 11.06 -18.07 -19.02
C GLU A 122 9.68 -17.42 -19.04
N CYS A 123 8.64 -18.18 -18.66
CA CYS A 123 7.25 -17.77 -18.53
C CYS A 123 6.50 -18.77 -17.65
N ASP A 124 5.38 -18.37 -17.06
CA ASP A 124 4.43 -19.27 -16.41
C ASP A 124 3.02 -18.69 -16.53
N CYS A 125 2.16 -19.36 -17.27
CA CYS A 125 0.77 -18.99 -17.52
C CYS A 125 -0.24 -19.86 -16.76
N GLY A 126 0.24 -20.63 -15.77
CA GLY A 126 -0.53 -21.62 -15.06
C GLY A 126 -0.51 -23.00 -15.72
N THR A 127 -1.43 -23.85 -15.30
CA THR A 127 -1.65 -25.20 -15.80
C THR A 127 -1.99 -25.23 -17.31
N PRO A 128 -1.74 -26.35 -18.01
CA PRO A 128 -2.12 -26.50 -19.42
C PRO A 128 -3.61 -26.27 -19.70
N GLU A 129 -4.48 -26.56 -18.73
CA GLU A 129 -5.92 -26.38 -18.86
C GLU A 129 -6.37 -24.91 -18.76
N GLU A 130 -5.66 -24.07 -18.02
CA GLU A 130 -6.01 -22.66 -17.81
C GLU A 130 -5.21 -21.69 -18.69
N CYS A 131 -4.04 -22.11 -19.18
CA CYS A 131 -3.16 -21.25 -19.95
C CYS A 131 -3.80 -20.87 -21.30
N THR A 132 -3.99 -19.57 -21.49
CA THR A 132 -4.50 -18.98 -22.74
C THR A 132 -3.42 -18.17 -23.49
N ASN A 133 -2.17 -18.27 -23.03
CA ASN A 133 -1.05 -17.46 -23.50
C ASN A 133 -0.21 -18.21 -24.55
N ASP A 134 -0.45 -17.90 -25.83
CA ASP A 134 0.27 -18.53 -26.96
C ASP A 134 1.80 -18.29 -26.96
N CYS A 135 2.28 -17.34 -26.15
CA CYS A 135 3.70 -17.03 -26.02
C CYS A 135 4.44 -17.96 -25.06
N CYS A 136 3.72 -18.74 -24.26
CA CYS A 136 4.26 -19.63 -23.23
C CYS A 136 3.84 -21.07 -23.47
N ASP A 137 4.77 -22.01 -23.35
CA ASP A 137 4.46 -23.43 -23.28
C ASP A 137 4.19 -23.83 -21.82
N PRO A 138 2.92 -24.13 -21.45
CA PRO A 138 2.55 -24.43 -20.06
C PRO A 138 3.09 -25.78 -19.56
N GLU A 139 3.56 -26.67 -20.43
CA GLU A 139 4.19 -27.92 -19.99
C GLU A 139 5.66 -27.73 -19.62
N THR A 140 6.32 -26.72 -20.20
CA THR A 140 7.78 -26.54 -20.06
C THR A 140 8.19 -25.22 -19.42
N CYS A 141 7.26 -24.27 -19.24
CA CYS A 141 7.50 -22.91 -18.76
C CYS A 141 8.59 -22.18 -19.56
N ARG A 142 8.55 -22.38 -20.88
CA ARG A 142 9.46 -21.77 -21.85
C ARG A 142 8.71 -20.96 -22.87
N LEU A 143 9.39 -19.95 -23.42
CA LEU A 143 8.83 -19.14 -24.48
C LEU A 143 8.67 -19.96 -25.76
N THR A 144 7.56 -19.73 -26.46
CA THR A 144 7.34 -20.34 -27.78
C THR A 144 8.27 -19.72 -28.83
N PRO A 145 8.60 -20.45 -29.92
CA PRO A 145 9.54 -19.95 -30.92
C PRO A 145 9.13 -18.59 -31.50
N GLY A 146 10.01 -17.59 -31.36
CA GLY A 146 9.78 -16.22 -31.85
C GLY A 146 9.19 -15.28 -30.81
N ALA A 147 8.75 -15.77 -29.66
CA ALA A 147 8.35 -14.93 -28.53
C ALA A 147 9.58 -14.33 -27.83
N ALA A 148 9.51 -13.03 -27.52
CA ALA A 148 10.47 -12.35 -26.67
C ALA A 148 9.98 -12.23 -25.22
N CYS A 149 8.67 -12.34 -25.00
CA CYS A 149 8.04 -12.32 -23.70
C CYS A 149 6.71 -13.07 -23.74
N ALA A 150 6.19 -13.42 -22.56
CA ALA A 150 4.84 -13.97 -22.41
C ALA A 150 3.98 -13.17 -21.41
N GLN A 151 4.56 -12.69 -20.31
CA GLN A 151 3.85 -11.97 -19.24
C GLN A 151 4.53 -10.66 -18.86
N GLY A 152 3.79 -9.76 -18.22
CA GLY A 152 4.25 -8.44 -17.77
C GLY A 152 3.59 -7.28 -18.53
N GLU A 153 3.50 -6.09 -17.91
CA GLU A 153 2.77 -4.95 -18.48
C GLU A 153 3.41 -4.38 -19.76
N CYS A 154 4.68 -4.71 -20.00
CA CYS A 154 5.45 -4.35 -21.19
C CYS A 154 5.55 -5.47 -22.23
N CYS A 155 4.71 -6.50 -22.14
CA CYS A 155 4.57 -7.51 -23.18
C CYS A 155 3.30 -7.27 -24.01
N GLU A 156 3.41 -7.32 -25.33
CA GLU A 156 2.28 -7.23 -26.26
C GLU A 156 2.54 -8.12 -27.47
N ASN A 157 1.59 -9.01 -27.81
CA ASN A 157 1.71 -9.95 -28.94
C ASN A 157 3.03 -10.74 -28.94
N CYS A 158 3.42 -11.27 -27.77
CA CYS A 158 4.68 -11.99 -27.53
C CYS A 158 5.96 -11.18 -27.77
N GLN A 159 5.87 -9.85 -27.90
CA GLN A 159 7.01 -8.95 -28.10
C GLN A 159 7.05 -7.87 -27.03
N TYR A 160 8.24 -7.33 -26.77
CA TYR A 160 8.36 -6.17 -25.90
C TYR A 160 7.64 -4.97 -26.52
N LYS A 161 6.82 -4.29 -25.71
CA LYS A 161 6.25 -2.99 -26.07
C LYS A 161 7.36 -2.00 -26.39
N LYS A 162 7.09 -1.06 -27.29
CA LYS A 162 8.05 -0.03 -27.68
C LYS A 162 8.52 0.80 -26.49
N SER A 163 9.76 1.28 -26.57
CA SER A 163 10.31 2.21 -25.58
C SER A 163 9.41 3.45 -25.46
N GLY A 164 9.07 3.85 -24.23
CA GLY A 164 8.18 4.98 -23.96
C GLY A 164 6.68 4.65 -23.95
N ALA A 165 6.29 3.38 -24.18
CA ALA A 165 4.91 2.94 -23.99
C ALA A 165 4.56 2.93 -22.48
N VAL A 166 3.49 3.60 -22.08
CA VAL A 166 3.07 3.66 -20.67
C VAL A 166 2.63 2.27 -20.19
N CYS A 167 3.26 1.78 -19.13
CA CYS A 167 2.89 0.53 -18.47
C CYS A 167 2.21 0.76 -17.12
N ARG A 168 2.51 1.87 -16.44
CA ARG A 168 1.78 2.33 -15.26
C ARG A 168 1.44 3.81 -15.39
N ALA A 169 0.16 4.14 -15.29
CA ALA A 169 -0.32 5.51 -15.34
C ALA A 169 -0.07 6.26 -14.03
N VAL A 170 0.01 7.59 -14.11
CA VAL A 170 0.10 8.48 -12.93
C VAL A 170 -1.12 8.29 -12.04
N LYS A 171 -0.90 8.02 -10.76
CA LYS A 171 -1.94 7.84 -9.74
C LYS A 171 -2.42 9.15 -9.13
N ASP A 172 -1.49 10.05 -8.81
CA ASP A 172 -1.76 11.33 -8.15
C ASP A 172 -0.68 12.38 -8.44
N ASP A 173 -0.85 13.59 -7.90
CA ASP A 173 0.08 14.73 -8.10
C ASP A 173 1.54 14.40 -7.74
N CYS A 174 1.77 13.44 -6.86
CA CYS A 174 3.08 13.09 -6.35
C CYS A 174 3.70 11.89 -7.05
N ASP A 175 3.08 11.40 -8.11
CA ASP A 175 3.50 10.21 -8.82
C ASP A 175 4.03 10.53 -10.23
N LEU A 176 4.78 9.61 -10.83
CA LEU A 176 5.19 9.65 -12.24
C LEU A 176 4.60 8.45 -12.99
N ALA A 177 4.58 8.49 -14.32
CA ALA A 177 4.18 7.33 -15.11
C ALA A 177 5.42 6.50 -15.45
N GLU A 178 5.36 5.18 -15.31
CA GLU A 178 6.40 4.29 -15.83
C GLU A 178 6.12 3.88 -17.26
N MET A 179 7.21 3.80 -18.01
CA MET A 179 7.21 3.49 -19.42
C MET A 179 8.14 2.31 -19.70
N CYS A 180 7.71 1.47 -20.62
CA CYS A 180 8.48 0.33 -21.08
C CYS A 180 9.84 0.77 -21.64
N SER A 181 10.87 -0.02 -21.39
CA SER A 181 12.22 0.24 -21.90
C SER A 181 12.40 -0.13 -23.37
N GLY A 182 11.47 -0.91 -23.95
CA GLY A 182 11.65 -1.54 -25.25
C GLY A 182 12.45 -2.85 -25.24
N SER A 183 12.91 -3.29 -24.06
CA SER A 183 13.85 -4.41 -23.91
C SER A 183 13.51 -5.36 -22.76
N SER A 184 12.39 -5.14 -22.08
CA SER A 184 11.92 -5.91 -20.93
C SER A 184 10.41 -6.07 -21.00
N ALA A 185 9.91 -7.20 -20.52
CA ALA A 185 8.48 -7.47 -20.40
C ALA A 185 7.86 -6.86 -19.13
N SER A 186 8.68 -6.65 -18.09
CA SER A 186 8.26 -6.02 -16.84
C SER A 186 8.25 -4.51 -16.97
N CYS A 187 7.23 -3.86 -16.41
CA CYS A 187 7.27 -2.43 -16.18
C CYS A 187 8.44 -2.09 -15.23
N PRO A 188 9.17 -0.99 -15.44
CA PRO A 188 10.18 -0.54 -14.50
C PRO A 188 9.62 -0.33 -13.08
N ALA A 189 10.51 -0.31 -12.09
CA ALA A 189 10.12 -0.01 -10.71
C ALA A 189 9.40 1.34 -10.61
N ASP A 190 8.34 1.38 -9.80
CA ASP A 190 7.53 2.57 -9.52
C ASP A 190 8.41 3.73 -9.03
N ARG A 191 8.34 4.87 -9.72
CA ARG A 191 9.00 6.11 -9.39
C ARG A 191 7.97 7.21 -9.20
N PHE A 192 8.14 7.93 -8.10
CA PHE A 192 7.32 9.07 -7.77
C PHE A 192 8.11 10.38 -7.85
N ARG A 193 7.37 11.51 -7.81
CA ARG A 193 7.92 12.86 -7.87
C ARG A 193 8.90 13.08 -6.72
N VAL A 194 9.93 13.85 -7.01
CA VAL A 194 10.89 14.29 -6.00
C VAL A 194 10.21 15.00 -4.82
N ASN A 195 10.72 14.75 -3.60
CA ASN A 195 10.25 15.42 -2.39
C ASN A 195 10.24 16.96 -2.59
N GLY A 196 9.21 17.64 -2.09
CA GLY A 196 9.07 19.08 -2.24
C GLY A 196 8.37 19.55 -3.51
N HIS A 197 8.01 18.65 -4.43
CA HIS A 197 7.13 19.00 -5.54
C HIS A 197 5.77 19.48 -5.02
N PRO A 198 5.23 20.64 -5.44
CA PRO A 198 3.92 21.10 -4.97
C PRO A 198 2.80 20.12 -5.37
N CYS A 199 1.86 19.87 -4.46
CA CYS A 199 0.72 18.98 -4.68
C CYS A 199 -0.55 19.54 -4.05
N ALA A 200 -1.71 18.93 -4.33
CA ALA A 200 -3.02 19.36 -3.86
C ALA A 200 -3.26 20.85 -4.17
N TYR A 201 -3.05 21.24 -5.43
CA TYR A 201 -3.19 22.62 -5.90
C TYR A 201 -2.31 23.64 -5.12
N GLY A 202 -1.17 23.19 -4.58
CA GLY A 202 -0.24 24.02 -3.82
C GLY A 202 -0.49 24.04 -2.31
N GLU A 203 -1.46 23.29 -1.81
CA GLU A 203 -1.75 23.14 -0.38
C GLU A 203 -0.78 22.19 0.33
N GLY A 204 -0.02 21.37 -0.42
CA GLY A 204 0.97 20.44 0.12
C GLY A 204 2.26 20.38 -0.69
N TYR A 205 3.17 19.56 -0.19
CA TYR A 205 4.40 19.18 -0.88
C TYR A 205 4.51 17.66 -0.88
N CYS A 206 4.92 17.09 -2.01
CA CYS A 206 5.17 15.67 -2.12
C CYS A 206 6.24 15.24 -1.15
N TYR A 207 5.98 14.15 -0.43
CA TYR A 207 6.91 13.55 0.49
C TYR A 207 6.77 12.03 0.42
N ARG A 208 7.83 11.36 -0.05
CA ARG A 208 7.90 9.90 -0.21
C ARG A 208 6.71 9.34 -1.01
N GLY A 209 6.39 9.99 -2.13
CA GLY A 209 5.34 9.56 -3.05
C GLY A 209 3.92 9.88 -2.61
N THR A 210 3.74 10.60 -1.51
CA THR A 210 2.42 11.02 -1.02
C THR A 210 2.32 12.53 -0.93
N CYS A 211 1.09 13.06 -0.93
CA CYS A 211 0.82 14.47 -0.64
C CYS A 211 0.27 14.62 0.80
N PRO A 212 1.12 14.67 1.84
CA PRO A 212 0.65 14.80 3.22
C PRO A 212 0.03 16.19 3.45
N THR A 213 -1.26 16.21 3.76
CA THR A 213 -1.98 17.40 4.21
C THR A 213 -2.71 17.10 5.51
N ARG A 214 -2.97 18.12 6.33
CA ARG A 214 -3.81 17.95 7.52
C ARG A 214 -5.22 17.48 7.16
N HIS A 215 -5.77 17.96 6.04
CA HIS A 215 -7.08 17.55 5.53
C HIS A 215 -7.12 16.05 5.19
N SER A 216 -6.18 15.55 4.39
CA SER A 216 -6.12 14.13 4.01
C SER A 216 -5.87 13.23 5.22
N GLN A 217 -5.03 13.64 6.16
CA GLN A 217 -4.84 12.91 7.43
C GLN A 217 -6.13 12.88 8.28
N CYS A 218 -6.89 13.98 8.33
CA CYS A 218 -8.18 14.00 9.01
C CYS A 218 -9.19 13.06 8.35
N GLN A 219 -9.23 13.00 7.01
CA GLN A 219 -10.07 12.06 6.28
C GLN A 219 -9.67 10.60 6.52
N ALA A 220 -8.38 10.31 6.60
CA ALA A 220 -7.87 8.99 6.97
C ALA A 220 -8.32 8.61 8.39
N ALA A 221 -8.12 9.51 9.36
CA ALA A 221 -8.41 9.25 10.77
C ALA A 221 -9.91 9.16 11.09
N PHE A 222 -10.74 10.05 10.52
CA PHE A 222 -12.14 10.22 10.90
C PHE A 222 -13.11 10.03 9.71
N GLY A 223 -12.65 9.63 8.53
CA GLY A 223 -13.50 9.39 7.35
C GLY A 223 -13.69 10.61 6.44
N PRO A 224 -14.33 10.43 5.27
CA PRO A 224 -14.29 11.38 4.15
C PRO A 224 -14.87 12.78 4.45
N HIS A 225 -15.76 12.89 5.45
CA HIS A 225 -16.38 14.15 5.86
C HIS A 225 -15.59 14.89 6.95
N ALA A 226 -14.42 14.39 7.34
CA ALA A 226 -13.54 15.07 8.28
C ALA A 226 -12.72 16.15 7.57
N THR A 227 -12.44 17.22 8.29
CA THR A 227 -11.68 18.38 7.80
C THR A 227 -10.65 18.82 8.83
N ASP A 228 -9.70 19.67 8.41
CA ASP A 228 -8.71 20.25 9.30
C ASP A 228 -9.39 21.02 10.46
N GLY A 229 -8.83 20.93 11.65
CA GLY A 229 -9.33 21.61 12.83
C GLY A 229 -9.12 23.12 12.73
N ALA A 230 -9.93 23.88 13.45
CA ALA A 230 -9.71 25.32 13.58
C ALA A 230 -8.31 25.60 14.19
N ALA A 231 -7.67 26.71 13.79
CA ALA A 231 -6.36 27.10 14.30
C ALA A 231 -6.29 27.19 15.84
N SER A 232 -7.44 27.41 16.49
CA SER A 232 -7.56 27.41 17.95
C SER A 232 -7.32 26.04 18.60
N CYS A 233 -7.65 24.94 17.91
CA CYS A 233 -7.42 23.57 18.39
C CYS A 233 -5.92 23.32 18.64
N TYR A 234 -5.08 23.85 17.75
CA TYR A 234 -3.62 23.68 17.79
C TYR A 234 -2.93 24.40 18.95
N HIS A 235 -3.60 25.28 19.69
CA HIS A 235 -3.03 25.82 20.93
C HIS A 235 -2.82 24.75 22.01
N MET A 236 -3.52 23.62 21.92
CA MET A 236 -3.29 22.49 22.83
C MET A 236 -1.91 21.89 22.68
N ASN A 237 -1.29 22.00 21.49
CA ASN A 237 0.06 21.51 21.24
C ASN A 237 1.14 22.25 22.04
N GLU A 238 0.85 23.45 22.51
CA GLU A 238 1.75 24.25 23.36
C GLU A 238 1.77 23.77 24.83
N ARG A 239 0.94 22.80 25.21
CA ARG A 239 0.75 22.39 26.62
C ARG A 239 1.62 21.22 27.10
N GLY A 240 2.10 20.36 26.20
CA GLY A 240 2.90 19.18 26.58
C GLY A 240 2.07 18.11 27.31
N LEU A 241 0.83 17.89 26.84
CA LEU A 241 -0.07 16.86 27.36
C LEU A 241 -0.08 15.66 26.40
N TYR A 242 -0.54 14.50 26.86
CA TYR A 242 -0.60 13.27 26.04
C TYR A 242 -1.41 13.39 24.74
N TYR A 243 -2.25 14.41 24.62
CA TYR A 243 -3.10 14.71 23.46
C TYR A 243 -2.79 16.08 22.83
N GLY A 244 -1.67 16.70 23.21
CA GLY A 244 -1.25 18.01 22.70
C GLY A 244 0.23 18.25 22.96
N TYR A 245 1.07 17.87 22.01
CA TYR A 245 2.54 17.93 22.10
C TYR A 245 3.17 17.90 20.69
N CYS A 246 4.48 18.16 20.58
CA CYS A 246 5.22 18.12 19.30
C CYS A 246 6.00 16.83 19.11
N ARG A 247 6.59 16.32 20.20
CA ARG A 247 7.36 15.08 20.18
C ARG A 247 7.41 14.47 21.57
N LYS A 248 7.75 13.18 21.61
CA LYS A 248 7.94 12.44 22.85
C LYS A 248 9.42 12.14 23.02
N GLU A 249 10.03 12.65 24.08
CA GLU A 249 11.45 12.42 24.39
C GLU A 249 11.54 11.68 25.72
N LYS A 250 12.17 10.49 25.73
CA LYS A 250 12.36 9.66 26.94
C LYS A 250 11.07 9.43 27.75
N GLY A 251 9.93 9.35 27.07
CA GLY A 251 8.62 9.15 27.71
C GLY A 251 7.85 10.43 28.03
N GLU A 252 8.50 11.60 28.00
CA GLU A 252 7.87 12.88 28.30
C GLU A 252 7.30 13.56 27.05
N PHE A 253 6.14 14.20 27.20
CA PHE A 253 5.47 14.95 26.13
C PHE A 253 6.05 16.37 26.05
N VAL A 254 6.81 16.64 24.99
CA VAL A 254 7.45 17.94 24.79
C VAL A 254 6.44 18.94 24.21
N PRO A 255 6.15 20.06 24.88
CA PRO A 255 5.28 21.10 24.35
C PRO A 255 5.89 21.74 23.09
N CYS A 256 5.04 22.10 22.15
CA CYS A 256 5.45 22.84 20.96
C CYS A 256 5.83 24.28 21.28
N LYS A 257 6.81 24.82 20.53
CA LYS A 257 6.98 26.28 20.43
C LYS A 257 5.82 26.83 19.61
N LYS A 258 5.50 28.13 19.77
CA LYS A 258 4.42 28.79 19.03
C LYS A 258 4.49 28.62 17.51
N LYS A 259 5.70 28.64 16.95
CA LYS A 259 5.93 28.45 15.50
C LYS A 259 5.69 27.00 15.03
N ASP A 260 5.79 26.03 15.95
CA ASP A 260 5.79 24.59 15.65
C ASP A 260 4.44 23.93 15.96
N LYS A 261 3.48 24.67 16.54
CA LYS A 261 2.18 24.11 16.98
C LYS A 261 1.37 23.43 15.86
N MET A 262 1.65 23.77 14.60
CA MET A 262 1.04 23.17 13.41
C MET A 262 1.79 21.92 12.91
N CYS A 263 2.74 21.41 13.69
CA CYS A 263 3.51 20.18 13.43
C CYS A 263 3.47 19.18 14.60
N GLY A 264 2.64 19.45 15.61
CA GLY A 264 2.42 18.52 16.72
C GLY A 264 1.24 17.58 16.46
N LYS A 265 0.35 17.49 17.43
CA LYS A 265 -0.91 16.74 17.30
C LYS A 265 -1.79 17.28 16.17
N LEU A 266 -2.36 16.36 15.39
CA LEU A 266 -3.41 16.66 14.44
C LEU A 266 -4.75 16.87 15.17
N PHE A 267 -5.44 17.95 14.83
CA PHE A 267 -6.81 18.19 15.26
C PHE A 267 -7.71 18.28 14.04
N CYS A 268 -8.85 17.62 14.10
CA CYS A 268 -9.82 17.53 13.01
C CYS A 268 -11.19 18.04 13.47
N SER A 269 -12.08 18.26 12.51
CA SER A 269 -13.50 18.54 12.74
C SER A 269 -14.38 17.76 11.77
N GLY A 270 -15.62 17.44 12.15
CA GLY A 270 -16.51 16.60 11.34
C GLY A 270 -16.09 15.13 11.28
N GLY A 271 -16.65 14.38 10.32
CA GLY A 271 -16.40 12.95 10.14
C GLY A 271 -17.11 12.03 11.17
N ARG A 272 -16.64 10.79 11.21
CA ARG A 272 -17.07 9.70 12.12
C ARG A 272 -16.90 10.12 13.58
N GLU A 273 -17.70 9.51 14.44
CA GLU A 273 -17.68 9.78 15.88
C GLU A 273 -16.40 9.26 16.56
N MET A 274 -15.88 8.12 16.10
CA MET A 274 -14.67 7.48 16.62
C MET A 274 -13.56 7.44 15.55
N PRO A 275 -12.27 7.59 15.93
CA PRO A 275 -11.15 7.46 15.00
C PRO A 275 -10.96 6.00 14.57
N ARG A 276 -10.36 5.79 13.39
CA ARG A 276 -9.96 4.45 12.92
C ARG A 276 -8.90 3.81 13.83
N GLU A 277 -7.97 4.61 14.35
CA GLU A 277 -6.89 4.17 15.23
C GLU A 277 -6.78 5.07 16.48
N GLY A 278 -6.33 4.48 17.59
CA GLY A 278 -6.14 5.18 18.86
C GLY A 278 -7.43 5.41 19.65
N SER A 279 -7.35 6.31 20.63
CA SER A 279 -8.45 6.71 21.50
C SER A 279 -8.87 8.15 21.21
N LEU A 280 -10.17 8.41 21.25
CA LEU A 280 -10.75 9.73 20.94
C LEU A 280 -10.48 10.76 22.04
N VAL A 281 -10.11 11.98 21.64
CA VAL A 281 -10.17 13.20 22.47
C VAL A 281 -11.03 14.23 21.75
N THR A 282 -11.97 14.81 22.49
CA THR A 282 -12.81 15.91 21.98
C THR A 282 -12.88 17.07 22.95
N PHE A 283 -12.87 18.28 22.40
CA PHE A 283 -13.21 19.51 23.13
C PHE A 283 -13.74 20.54 22.14
N GLY A 284 -14.95 21.04 22.37
CA GLY A 284 -15.66 21.85 21.38
C GLY A 284 -15.81 21.07 20.06
N SER A 285 -15.38 21.67 18.95
CA SER A 285 -15.35 21.03 17.62
C SER A 285 -14.05 20.30 17.29
N CYS A 286 -13.05 20.36 18.18
CA CYS A 286 -11.73 19.77 17.96
C CYS A 286 -11.75 18.29 18.33
N ARG A 287 -11.34 17.43 17.38
CA ARG A 287 -11.21 15.99 17.54
C ARG A 287 -9.76 15.58 17.31
N ALA A 288 -9.23 14.68 18.13
CA ALA A 288 -7.91 14.08 17.93
C ALA A 288 -7.95 12.60 18.37
N SER A 289 -6.99 11.81 17.89
CA SER A 289 -6.76 10.43 18.35
C SER A 289 -5.42 10.36 19.09
N PHE A 290 -5.25 9.51 20.11
CA PHE A 290 -3.94 9.28 20.75
C PHE A 290 -3.66 7.79 20.94
N ALA A 291 -2.38 7.42 21.08
CA ALA A 291 -1.96 6.04 21.29
C ALA A 291 -2.56 5.46 22.58
N LYS A 292 -3.05 4.22 22.52
CA LYS A 292 -3.60 3.52 23.69
C LYS A 292 -2.51 3.12 24.69
N ASN A 293 -1.33 2.64 24.25
CA ASN A 293 -0.33 2.02 25.13
C ASN A 293 1.15 2.30 24.75
N GLY A 294 1.62 3.55 24.83
CA GLY A 294 3.06 3.84 24.68
C GLY A 294 3.65 3.70 23.28
N ASP A 295 2.85 3.20 22.33
CA ASP A 295 3.13 3.08 20.89
C ASP A 295 3.39 4.42 20.20
N VAL A 296 3.81 4.34 18.93
CA VAL A 296 3.84 5.48 18.01
C VAL A 296 2.45 6.08 17.93
N ASP A 297 2.36 7.39 18.10
CA ASP A 297 1.08 8.08 18.17
C ASP A 297 0.51 8.32 16.76
N PRO A 298 -0.61 7.66 16.37
CA PRO A 298 -1.17 7.76 15.03
C PRO A 298 -1.84 9.12 14.76
N GLY A 299 -2.01 9.95 15.79
CA GLY A 299 -2.64 11.27 15.69
C GLY A 299 -1.65 12.43 15.59
N MET A 300 -0.38 12.18 15.26
CA MET A 300 0.61 13.23 15.00
C MET A 300 0.54 13.70 13.55
N ILE A 301 0.80 14.98 13.31
CA ILE A 301 0.92 15.50 11.94
C ILE A 301 2.15 14.87 11.28
N LEU A 302 1.96 14.25 10.12
CA LEU A 302 3.04 13.60 9.39
C LEU A 302 4.13 14.59 8.95
N ASP A 303 5.38 14.12 8.96
CA ASP A 303 6.51 14.84 8.36
C ASP A 303 6.24 15.13 6.87
N GLY A 304 6.78 16.25 6.37
CA GLY A 304 6.52 16.77 5.03
C GLY A 304 5.22 17.57 4.91
N THR A 305 4.32 17.53 5.89
CA THR A 305 3.07 18.32 5.87
C THR A 305 3.38 19.83 5.89
N LYS A 306 2.74 20.59 5.01
CA LYS A 306 2.88 22.05 4.95
C LYS A 306 2.43 22.72 6.26
N CYS A 307 3.33 23.44 6.91
CA CYS A 307 3.05 24.19 8.16
C CYS A 307 3.11 25.72 7.97
N GLY A 308 3.59 26.17 6.82
CA GLY A 308 3.57 27.57 6.40
C GLY A 308 4.07 27.73 4.97
N ASN A 309 4.20 28.97 4.51
CA ASN A 309 4.71 29.25 3.17
C ASN A 309 6.18 28.83 3.06
N GLY A 310 6.48 27.88 2.17
CA GLY A 310 7.83 27.33 2.02
C GLY A 310 8.32 26.50 3.22
N MET A 311 7.43 26.11 4.13
CA MET A 311 7.78 25.39 5.36
C MET A 311 6.97 24.11 5.54
N VAL A 312 7.62 23.09 6.09
CA VAL A 312 7.06 21.77 6.33
C VAL A 312 7.39 21.27 7.73
N CYS A 313 6.59 20.33 8.20
CA CYS A 313 6.85 19.63 9.45
C CYS A 313 7.99 18.64 9.29
N SER A 314 8.93 18.67 10.23
CA SER A 314 9.96 17.65 10.39
C SER A 314 10.22 17.43 11.87
N ASN A 315 9.98 16.21 12.35
CA ASN A 315 10.20 15.81 13.74
C ASN A 315 9.56 16.76 14.77
N GLY A 316 8.32 17.19 14.49
CA GLY A 316 7.57 18.10 15.35
C GLY A 316 8.00 19.57 15.30
N GLU A 317 8.84 19.98 14.34
CA GLU A 317 9.21 21.38 14.13
C GLU A 317 8.77 21.87 12.74
N CYS A 318 8.39 23.15 12.65
CA CYS A 318 8.09 23.80 11.37
C CYS A 318 9.38 24.47 10.85
N VAL A 319 9.91 23.89 9.78
CA VAL A 319 11.23 24.22 9.19
C VAL A 319 11.10 24.51 7.70
N TYR A 320 12.12 25.09 7.08
CA TYR A 320 12.10 25.37 5.64
C TYR A 320 12.13 24.07 4.83
N ALA A 321 11.26 23.99 3.82
CA ALA A 321 11.14 22.82 2.95
C ALA A 321 12.48 22.46 2.26
N GLU A 322 13.26 23.49 1.90
CA GLU A 322 14.56 23.35 1.25
C GLU A 322 15.59 22.61 2.13
N GLU A 323 15.55 22.80 3.46
CA GLU A 323 16.45 22.15 4.42
C GLU A 323 16.15 20.64 4.55
N VAL A 324 14.87 20.28 4.40
CA VAL A 324 14.34 18.91 4.55
C VAL A 324 14.49 18.12 3.26
N PHE A 325 14.02 18.66 2.13
CA PHE A 325 13.90 17.89 0.89
C PHE A 325 15.19 17.86 0.07
N ARG A 326 16.00 18.93 0.12
CA ARG A 326 17.28 19.05 -0.59
C ARG A 326 17.22 18.72 -2.10
N SER A 327 16.05 18.90 -2.69
CA SER A 327 15.69 18.54 -4.07
C SER A 327 15.59 19.74 -5.01
N THR A 328 15.89 20.94 -4.50
CA THR A 328 15.70 22.20 -5.22
C THR A 328 16.37 22.17 -6.59
N ASN A 329 15.61 22.52 -7.62
CA ASN A 329 16.04 22.56 -9.02
C ASN A 329 16.58 21.21 -9.56
N CYS A 330 16.14 20.06 -9.03
CA CYS A 330 16.58 18.77 -9.55
C CYS A 330 16.20 18.59 -11.03
N SER A 331 14.92 18.81 -11.39
CA SER A 331 14.47 18.67 -12.79
C SER A 331 15.16 19.63 -13.76
N ALA A 332 15.69 20.76 -13.28
CA ALA A 332 16.45 21.68 -14.12
C ALA A 332 17.81 21.11 -14.59
N LYS A 333 18.25 19.99 -14.00
CA LYS A 333 19.45 19.25 -14.40
C LYS A 333 19.14 18.14 -15.40
N CYS A 334 17.86 17.86 -15.65
CA CYS A 334 17.43 16.86 -16.62
C CYS A 334 17.45 17.46 -18.03
N SER A 335 17.90 16.65 -19.00
CA SER A 335 17.96 17.03 -20.42
C SER A 335 16.73 16.52 -21.15
N GLY A 336 16.40 17.15 -22.29
CA GLY A 336 15.23 16.78 -23.08
C GLY A 336 13.94 16.97 -22.31
N HIS A 337 12.96 16.11 -22.56
CA HIS A 337 11.67 16.07 -21.88
C HIS A 337 11.71 15.10 -20.70
N ALA A 338 12.49 15.45 -19.68
CA ALA A 338 12.69 14.61 -18.50
C ALA A 338 12.48 15.38 -17.20
N VAL A 339 12.00 14.66 -16.18
CA VAL A 339 11.75 15.15 -14.83
C VAL A 339 12.56 14.35 -13.82
N CYS A 340 12.89 15.01 -12.70
CA CYS A 340 13.61 14.36 -11.62
C CYS A 340 12.65 13.58 -10.71
N ASP A 341 13.01 12.32 -10.46
CA ASP A 341 12.31 11.43 -9.55
C ASP A 341 12.81 11.53 -8.10
N HIS A 342 12.22 10.71 -7.23
CA HIS A 342 12.57 10.60 -5.83
C HIS A 342 13.99 10.07 -5.54
N GLU A 343 14.63 9.39 -6.49
CA GLU A 343 16.02 8.93 -6.40
C GLU A 343 17.02 9.99 -6.90
N LEU A 344 16.53 11.18 -7.27
CA LEU A 344 17.29 12.27 -7.88
C LEU A 344 17.87 11.90 -9.26
N GLN A 345 17.20 10.98 -9.96
CA GLN A 345 17.52 10.58 -11.33
C GLN A 345 16.51 11.21 -12.30
N CYS A 346 16.90 11.31 -13.57
CA CYS A 346 16.03 11.86 -14.61
C CYS A 346 15.26 10.74 -15.30
N GLN A 347 13.94 10.89 -15.37
CA GLN A 347 13.01 10.01 -16.07
C GLN A 347 12.29 10.81 -17.15
N CYS A 348 12.07 10.21 -18.33
CA CYS A 348 11.32 10.89 -19.38
C CYS A 348 9.89 11.22 -18.91
N GLU A 349 9.32 12.31 -19.40
CA GLU A 349 7.91 12.61 -19.25
C GLU A 349 7.07 11.67 -20.13
N GLU A 350 5.81 11.50 -19.78
CA GLU A 350 4.86 10.73 -20.59
C GLU A 350 4.82 11.25 -22.04
N GLY A 351 4.87 10.32 -22.99
CA GLY A 351 4.95 10.63 -24.43
C GLY A 351 6.37 10.75 -24.97
N TRP A 352 7.40 10.57 -24.14
CA TRP A 352 8.81 10.62 -24.53
C TRP A 352 9.55 9.34 -24.20
N ALA A 353 10.49 8.95 -25.06
CA ALA A 353 11.19 7.67 -24.93
C ALA A 353 12.60 7.81 -24.31
N PRO A 354 12.98 6.93 -23.36
CA PRO A 354 14.35 6.83 -22.87
C PRO A 354 15.32 6.33 -23.96
N PRO A 355 16.64 6.61 -23.84
CA PRO A 355 17.31 7.18 -22.66
C PRO A 355 17.50 8.70 -22.69
N THR A 356 17.32 9.39 -23.83
CA THR A 356 17.60 10.83 -23.93
C THR A 356 16.37 11.71 -23.79
N CYS A 357 15.16 11.15 -23.91
CA CYS A 357 13.90 11.89 -23.80
C CYS A 357 13.74 13.00 -24.87
N ASP A 358 14.35 12.83 -26.04
CA ASP A 358 14.27 13.78 -27.17
C ASP A 358 13.33 13.32 -28.30
N SER A 359 12.88 12.06 -28.27
CA SER A 359 11.97 11.49 -29.27
C SER A 359 10.64 11.12 -28.64
N SER A 360 9.55 11.47 -29.32
CA SER A 360 8.21 11.04 -28.95
C SER A 360 8.05 9.53 -29.07
N SER A 361 7.30 8.92 -28.15
CA SER A 361 7.05 7.47 -28.13
C SER A 361 5.99 7.00 -29.13
#